data_AF-A0A7Y7CG89-F1
#
_entry.id   AF-A0A7Y7CG89-F1
#
_cell.length_a   1.000
_cell.length_b   1.000
_cell.length_c   1.000
_cell.angle_alpha   90.00
_cell.angle_beta   90.00
_cell.angle_gamma   90.00
#
_symmetry.space_group_name_H-M   'P 1'
#
loop_
_entity.id
_entity.type
_entity.pdbx_description
1 polymer ?
#
loop_
_entity_poly.entity_id
_entity_poly.type
_entity_poly.pdbx_seq_one_letter_code
_entity_poly.pdbx_strand_id
1 'polypeptide(L)'
;GLAFAAWGMHLQFSTTAGSEAVSLFFMLAAFALYAEAVEENRFAPLFQAALMLNLACALRYDAWMYIPLMCVALLFSSEDKVASVTRAVGFGLACLPFPLLWMQGNELMHGDPFFPVKAVEAFHRDWVTSSAGSGAAIGWRLQQLFFWPGVALLTLTPGVALLGMVGMVKAWKARPDTRWLVATAVVPTAYFTFRAVVLLNFVPLGRFTVTQLAVLPVFVAFGFAALVGSRGEGLRKGVLGVTAVLAVVLPVAMGLYTFRAEGRLQNSLRPVSPTSTNPVPVMQVADHVKEQVAEKGGSLALDDDPSYMDLQVAFFSGLPEERIARVRWDTFRKLLAEARPETLVRFDQGSLVKDPGVKLEGRTLTLDGVAYDEVDGFTAPLHVYRRRP
;
A
#
# COMPACT_ATOMS: atom_id res chain seq x y z
N GLY A 1 -8.93 -17.66 11.77
CA GLY A 1 -9.84 -18.05 10.67
C GLY A 1 -10.62 -16.85 10.15
N LEU A 2 -11.83 -16.63 10.66
CA LEU A 2 -12.76 -15.59 10.18
C LEU A 2 -12.15 -14.18 10.08
N ALA A 3 -11.40 -13.76 11.11
CA ALA A 3 -10.75 -12.45 11.14
C ALA A 3 -9.83 -12.17 9.94
N PHE A 4 -9.15 -13.19 9.40
CA PHE A 4 -8.32 -13.06 8.21
C PHE A 4 -9.15 -13.17 6.91
N ALA A 5 -10.08 -14.13 6.87
CA ALA A 5 -10.88 -14.38 5.67
C ALA A 5 -11.80 -13.20 5.31
N ALA A 6 -12.35 -12.51 6.31
CA ALA A 6 -13.24 -11.36 6.13
C ALA A 6 -12.50 -10.01 6.19
N TRP A 7 -11.18 -10.00 6.39
CA TRP A 7 -10.43 -8.75 6.51
C TRP A 7 -10.46 -7.97 5.20
N GLY A 8 -11.03 -6.76 5.22
CA GLY A 8 -11.27 -5.98 4.01
C GLY A 8 -10.00 -5.69 3.20
N MET A 9 -8.88 -5.36 3.85
CA MET A 9 -7.62 -5.14 3.14
C MET A 9 -7.04 -6.42 2.54
N HIS A 10 -7.19 -7.57 3.19
CA HIS A 10 -6.76 -8.85 2.61
C HIS A 10 -7.55 -9.16 1.34
N LEU A 11 -8.88 -9.02 1.38
CA LEU A 11 -9.75 -9.19 0.21
C LEU A 11 -9.37 -8.21 -0.92
N GLN A 12 -9.10 -6.96 -0.56
CA GLN A 12 -8.66 -5.93 -1.50
C GLN A 12 -7.38 -6.36 -2.22
N PHE A 13 -6.32 -6.68 -1.47
CA PHE A 13 -5.03 -7.02 -2.07
C PHE A 13 -5.10 -8.31 -2.89
N SER A 14 -5.93 -9.27 -2.50
CA SER A 14 -6.12 -10.52 -3.26
C SER A 14 -6.85 -10.34 -4.59
N THR A 15 -7.57 -9.23 -4.79
CA THR A 15 -8.31 -8.95 -6.04
C THR A 15 -7.64 -7.90 -6.92
N THR A 16 -6.53 -7.32 -6.46
CA THR A 16 -5.71 -6.37 -7.21
C THR A 16 -4.39 -7.01 -7.62
N ALA A 17 -3.81 -6.58 -8.76
CA ALA A 17 -2.46 -6.99 -9.19
C ALA A 17 -1.32 -6.37 -8.33
N GLY A 18 -1.59 -6.05 -7.06
CA GLY A 18 -0.64 -5.45 -6.14
C GLY A 18 0.33 -6.46 -5.55
N SER A 19 1.52 -6.01 -5.16
CA SER A 19 2.54 -6.86 -4.52
C SER A 19 2.21 -7.21 -3.07
N GLU A 20 1.23 -6.51 -2.47
CA GLU A 20 0.82 -6.63 -1.07
C GLU A 20 0.41 -8.04 -0.68
N ALA A 21 -0.47 -8.70 -1.44
CA ALA A 21 -0.99 -10.02 -1.08
C ALA A 21 0.11 -11.10 -1.08
N VAL A 22 0.94 -11.11 -2.12
CA VAL A 22 2.04 -12.07 -2.27
C VAL A 22 3.13 -11.80 -1.23
N SER A 23 3.46 -10.52 -0.99
CA SER A 23 4.42 -10.16 0.06
C SER A 23 3.91 -10.55 1.45
N LEU A 24 2.62 -10.32 1.74
CA LEU A 24 2.02 -10.73 3.00
C LEU A 24 2.07 -12.25 3.19
N PHE A 25 1.79 -13.04 2.14
CA PHE A 25 1.93 -14.49 2.19
C PHE A 25 3.35 -14.90 2.58
N PHE A 26 4.37 -14.34 1.92
CA PHE A 26 5.76 -14.64 2.25
C PHE A 26 6.16 -14.18 3.66
N MET A 27 5.67 -13.03 4.12
CA MET A 27 5.90 -12.56 5.49
C MET A 27 5.28 -13.51 6.53
N LEU A 28 4.04 -13.94 6.33
CA LEU A 28 3.36 -14.88 7.23
C LEU A 28 4.03 -16.27 7.22
N ALA A 29 4.46 -16.74 6.05
CA ALA A 29 5.24 -17.98 5.93
C ALA A 29 6.59 -17.86 6.65
N ALA A 30 7.28 -16.72 6.50
CA ALA A 30 8.53 -16.46 7.22
C ALA A 30 8.31 -16.47 8.74
N PHE A 31 7.23 -15.86 9.25
CA PHE A 31 6.91 -15.89 10.68
C PHE A 31 6.57 -17.30 11.18
N ALA A 32 5.80 -18.08 10.41
CA ALA A 32 5.45 -19.45 10.79
C ALA A 32 6.69 -20.36 10.86
N LEU A 33 7.54 -20.32 9.83
CA LEU A 33 8.78 -21.10 9.77
C LEU A 33 9.81 -20.65 10.81
N TYR A 34 9.86 -19.34 11.09
CA TYR A 34 10.69 -18.80 12.17
C TYR A 34 10.20 -19.28 13.55
N ALA A 35 8.88 -19.31 13.77
CA ALA A 35 8.31 -19.86 15.00
C ALA A 35 8.69 -21.34 15.17
N GLU A 36 8.51 -22.15 14.12
CA GLU A 36 8.92 -23.57 14.11
C GLU A 36 10.42 -23.73 14.40
N ALA A 37 11.27 -22.91 13.76
CA ALA A 37 12.71 -22.93 14.02
C ALA A 37 13.04 -22.63 15.49
N VAL A 38 12.35 -21.65 16.10
CA VAL A 38 12.56 -21.27 17.50
C VAL A 38 12.08 -22.36 18.44
N GLU A 39 10.88 -22.92 18.21
CA GLU A 39 10.29 -23.98 19.05
C GLU A 39 11.08 -25.28 19.00
N GLU A 40 11.51 -25.71 17.83
CA GLU A 40 12.20 -27.00 17.65
C GLU A 40 13.73 -26.89 17.71
N ASN A 41 14.25 -25.67 17.83
CA ASN A 41 15.68 -25.36 17.80
C ASN A 41 16.41 -25.91 16.55
N ARG A 42 15.76 -25.85 15.38
CA ARG A 42 16.30 -26.37 14.09
C ARG A 42 16.74 -25.26 13.14
N PHE A 43 17.79 -25.50 12.37
CA PHE A 43 18.27 -24.60 11.32
C PHE A 43 17.47 -24.68 10.02
N ALA A 44 16.92 -25.85 9.67
CA ALA A 44 16.24 -26.02 8.38
C ALA A 44 15.02 -25.09 8.21
N PRO A 45 14.09 -24.96 9.19
CA PRO A 45 12.98 -24.01 9.08
C PRO A 45 13.49 -22.56 9.08
N LEU A 46 14.64 -22.28 9.71
CA LEU A 46 15.24 -20.96 9.73
C LEU A 46 15.75 -20.53 8.35
N PHE A 47 16.38 -21.44 7.59
CA PHE A 47 16.76 -21.18 6.20
C PHE A 47 15.54 -21.00 5.30
N GLN A 48 14.48 -21.78 5.52
CA GLN A 48 13.22 -21.61 4.78
C GLN A 48 12.56 -20.27 5.10
N ALA A 49 12.57 -19.84 6.36
CA ALA A 49 12.10 -18.52 6.77
C ALA A 49 12.92 -17.40 6.09
N ALA A 50 14.24 -17.55 6.01
CA ALA A 50 15.11 -16.60 5.30
C ALA A 50 14.81 -16.54 3.81
N LEU A 51 14.54 -17.68 3.17
CA LEU A 51 14.11 -17.72 1.76
C LEU A 51 12.79 -16.96 1.57
N MET A 52 11.78 -17.23 2.40
CA MET A 52 10.50 -16.52 2.34
C MET A 52 10.70 -15.01 2.57
N LEU A 53 11.57 -14.61 3.52
CA LEU A 53 11.86 -13.22 3.78
C LEU A 53 12.60 -12.53 2.61
N ASN A 54 13.51 -13.21 1.90
CA ASN A 54 14.10 -12.70 0.66
C ASN A 54 13.03 -12.43 -0.40
N LEU A 55 12.07 -13.35 -0.58
CA LEU A 55 10.98 -13.18 -1.53
C LEU A 55 10.05 -12.02 -1.14
N ALA A 56 9.78 -11.85 0.16
CA ALA A 56 9.05 -10.69 0.66
C ALA A 56 9.81 -9.38 0.39
N CYS A 57 11.13 -9.37 0.63
CA CYS A 57 12.03 -8.25 0.34
C CYS A 57 12.09 -7.89 -1.14
N ALA A 58 11.89 -8.87 -2.03
CA ALA A 58 11.81 -8.66 -3.47
C ALA A 58 10.56 -7.92 -3.93
N LEU A 59 9.48 -8.07 -3.17
CA LEU A 59 8.20 -7.44 -3.49
C LEU A 59 8.05 -6.09 -2.81
N ARG A 60 8.60 -5.94 -1.60
CA ARG A 60 8.40 -4.77 -0.76
C ARG A 60 9.61 -4.48 0.13
N TYR A 61 10.07 -3.24 0.14
CA TYR A 61 11.21 -2.80 0.95
C TYR A 61 10.91 -2.74 2.46
N ASP A 62 9.64 -2.62 2.88
CA ASP A 62 9.30 -2.63 4.31
C ASP A 62 9.60 -3.99 4.98
N ALA A 63 9.68 -5.07 4.20
CA ALA A 63 10.11 -6.39 4.67
C ALA A 63 11.57 -6.39 5.16
N TRP A 64 12.42 -5.47 4.66
CA TRP A 64 13.85 -5.45 4.99
C TRP A 64 14.10 -5.16 6.47
N MET A 65 13.20 -4.40 7.12
CA MET A 65 13.28 -4.09 8.55
C MET A 65 13.11 -5.34 9.44
N TYR A 66 12.48 -6.40 8.93
CA TYR A 66 12.28 -7.63 9.69
C TYR A 66 13.57 -8.47 9.77
N ILE A 67 14.52 -8.29 8.85
CA ILE A 67 15.82 -8.99 8.89
C ILE A 67 16.56 -8.69 10.21
N PRO A 68 16.96 -7.44 10.51
CA PRO A 68 17.68 -7.15 11.75
C PRO A 68 16.81 -7.44 12.98
N LEU A 69 15.49 -7.23 12.91
CA LEU A 69 14.59 -7.46 14.04
C LEU A 69 14.52 -8.94 14.43
N MET A 70 14.37 -9.83 13.45
CA MET A 70 14.32 -11.28 13.68
C MET A 70 15.71 -11.83 14.04
N CYS A 71 16.80 -11.31 13.47
CA CYS A 71 18.16 -11.63 13.91
C CYS A 71 18.38 -11.29 15.40
N VAL A 72 17.98 -10.10 15.83
CA VAL A 72 18.10 -9.68 17.23
C VAL A 72 17.22 -10.56 18.13
N ALA A 73 16.01 -10.91 17.69
CA ALA A 73 15.14 -11.81 18.45
C ALA A 73 15.77 -13.20 18.67
N LEU A 74 16.51 -13.75 17.68
CA LEU A 74 17.21 -15.03 17.82
C LEU A 74 18.29 -15.01 18.91
N LEU A 75 18.93 -13.86 19.17
CA LEU A 75 19.94 -13.73 20.24
C LEU A 75 19.35 -14.01 21.64
N PHE A 76 18.02 -13.90 21.77
CA PHE A 76 17.28 -14.13 23.01
C PHE A 76 16.43 -15.41 22.95
N SER A 77 16.57 -16.23 21.90
CA SER A 77 15.71 -17.41 21.69
C SER A 77 16.11 -18.64 22.50
N SER A 78 17.35 -18.71 23.00
CA SER A 78 17.83 -19.82 23.81
C SER A 78 18.74 -19.36 24.96
N GLU A 79 18.85 -20.22 25.98
CA GLU A 79 19.83 -20.10 27.05
C GLU A 79 21.26 -20.33 26.51
N ASP A 80 21.40 -21.23 25.53
CA ASP A 80 22.67 -21.43 24.82
C ASP A 80 22.95 -20.22 23.92
N LYS A 81 23.90 -19.40 24.37
CA LYS A 81 24.32 -18.19 23.67
C LYS A 81 25.11 -18.46 22.41
N VAL A 82 25.88 -19.55 22.36
CA VAL A 82 26.62 -19.92 21.14
C VAL A 82 25.62 -20.34 20.06
N ALA A 83 24.65 -21.19 20.40
CA ALA A 83 23.58 -21.58 19.48
C ALA A 83 22.75 -20.36 19.03
N SER A 84 22.35 -19.49 19.96
CA SER A 84 21.58 -18.27 19.67
C SER A 84 22.30 -17.34 18.69
N VAL A 85 23.60 -17.08 18.93
CA VAL A 85 24.42 -16.24 18.04
C VAL A 85 24.62 -16.91 16.68
N THR A 86 24.90 -18.21 16.65
CA THR A 86 25.10 -18.96 15.39
C THR A 86 23.85 -18.93 14.53
N ARG A 87 22.67 -19.12 15.15
CA ARG A 87 21.37 -19.02 14.47
C ARG A 87 21.09 -17.61 13.98
N ALA A 88 21.35 -16.59 14.80
CA ALA A 88 21.16 -15.19 14.42
C ALA A 88 22.04 -14.79 13.23
N VAL A 89 23.33 -15.13 13.26
CA VAL A 89 24.27 -14.86 12.16
C VAL A 89 23.91 -15.67 10.93
N GLY A 90 23.64 -16.97 11.06
CA GLY A 90 23.28 -17.85 9.95
C GLY A 90 22.00 -17.40 9.25
N PHE A 91 20.95 -17.06 10.02
CA PHE A 91 19.72 -16.50 9.49
C PHE A 91 19.95 -15.14 8.81
N GLY A 92 20.71 -14.26 9.46
CA GLY A 92 21.03 -12.93 8.93
C GLY A 92 21.72 -13.03 7.58
N LEU A 93 22.79 -13.83 7.48
CA LEU A 93 23.49 -14.07 6.22
C LEU A 93 22.58 -14.66 5.14
N ALA A 94 21.71 -15.61 5.51
CA ALA A 94 20.74 -16.20 4.59
C ALA A 94 19.68 -15.20 4.09
N CYS A 95 19.43 -14.11 4.81
CA CYS A 95 18.49 -13.06 4.42
C CYS A 95 19.07 -11.99 3.49
N LEU A 96 20.40 -11.94 3.32
CA LEU A 96 21.09 -10.91 2.54
C LEU A 96 21.12 -11.08 1.00
N PRO A 97 20.96 -12.28 0.40
CA PRO A 97 21.14 -12.43 -1.05
C PRO A 97 20.33 -11.45 -1.90
N PHE A 98 19.01 -11.34 -1.67
CA PHE A 98 18.18 -10.42 -2.45
C PHE A 98 18.51 -8.94 -2.17
N PRO A 99 18.54 -8.47 -0.90
CA PRO A 99 18.92 -7.09 -0.62
C PRO A 99 20.27 -6.67 -1.22
N LEU A 100 21.29 -7.54 -1.15
CA LEU A 100 22.62 -7.26 -1.71
C LEU A 100 22.60 -7.22 -3.24
N LEU A 101 21.94 -8.18 -3.89
CA LEU A 101 21.77 -8.18 -5.35
C LEU A 101 21.08 -6.89 -5.81
N TRP A 102 20.02 -6.50 -5.13
CA TRP A 102 19.26 -5.29 -5.43
C TRP A 102 20.09 -4.02 -5.21
N MET A 103 20.83 -3.92 -4.10
CA MET A 103 21.73 -2.80 -3.83
C MET A 103 22.83 -2.68 -4.90
N GLN A 104 23.42 -3.81 -5.30
CA GLN A 104 24.43 -3.83 -6.36
C GLN A 104 23.85 -3.39 -7.72
N GLY A 105 22.64 -3.83 -8.07
CA GLY A 105 21.98 -3.40 -9.30
C GLY A 105 21.72 -1.89 -9.34
N ASN A 106 21.30 -1.30 -8.22
CA ASN A 106 21.10 0.14 -8.12
C ASN A 106 22.41 0.92 -8.17
N GLU A 107 23.48 0.42 -7.53
CA GLU A 107 24.81 1.03 -7.63
C GLU A 107 25.28 1.09 -9.09
N LEU A 108 25.11 0.00 -9.84
CA LEU A 108 25.53 -0.06 -11.24
C LEU A 108 24.74 0.87 -12.16
N MET A 109 23.44 1.07 -11.89
CA MET A 109 22.57 1.90 -12.75
C MET A 109 22.52 3.37 -12.34
N HIS A 110 22.67 3.68 -11.05
CA HIS A 110 22.43 5.01 -10.49
C HIS A 110 23.62 5.57 -9.70
N GLY A 111 24.69 4.80 -9.49
CA GLY A 111 25.84 5.20 -8.67
C GLY A 111 25.53 5.33 -7.17
N ASP A 112 24.44 4.70 -6.71
CA ASP A 112 24.01 4.71 -5.31
C ASP A 112 23.23 3.43 -4.96
N PRO A 113 23.67 2.62 -3.99
CA PRO A 113 23.04 1.33 -3.71
C PRO A 113 21.68 1.48 -3.02
N PHE A 114 21.41 2.67 -2.47
CA PHE A 114 20.17 3.02 -1.77
C PHE A 114 19.30 3.99 -2.56
N PHE A 115 19.56 4.16 -3.87
CA PHE A 115 18.86 5.15 -4.71
C PHE A 115 17.32 5.10 -4.54
N PRO A 116 16.64 3.95 -4.67
CA PRO A 116 15.18 3.92 -4.52
C PRO A 116 14.70 4.20 -3.10
N VAL A 117 15.47 3.82 -2.06
CA VAL A 117 15.13 4.14 -0.66
C VAL A 117 15.15 5.65 -0.46
N LYS A 118 16.21 6.33 -0.93
CA LYS A 118 16.33 7.79 -0.85
C LYS A 118 15.26 8.51 -1.66
N ALA A 119 14.89 7.97 -2.84
CA ALA A 119 13.80 8.50 -3.64
C ALA A 119 12.44 8.42 -2.90
N VAL A 120 12.14 7.28 -2.26
CA VAL A 120 10.94 7.11 -1.43
C VAL A 120 10.96 8.05 -0.22
N GLU A 121 12.11 8.23 0.42
CA GLU A 121 12.24 9.18 1.54
C GLU A 121 12.04 10.63 1.11
N ALA A 122 12.57 11.03 -0.03
CA ALA A 122 12.35 12.36 -0.60
C ALA A 122 10.86 12.58 -0.91
N PHE A 123 10.23 11.61 -1.59
CA PHE A 123 8.81 11.65 -1.89
C PHE A 123 7.94 11.84 -0.64
N HIS A 124 8.20 11.07 0.42
CA HIS A 124 7.45 11.21 1.67
C HIS A 124 7.70 12.55 2.37
N ARG A 125 8.93 13.08 2.34
CA ARG A 125 9.24 14.39 2.91
C ARG A 125 8.49 15.50 2.16
N ASP A 126 8.49 15.45 0.83
CA ASP A 126 7.79 16.44 -0.02
C ASP A 126 6.26 16.33 0.15
N TRP A 127 5.75 15.12 0.42
CA TRP A 127 4.35 14.94 0.75
C TRP A 127 4.00 15.54 2.13
N VAL A 128 4.87 15.39 3.13
CA VAL A 128 4.65 16.04 4.43
C VAL A 128 4.68 17.56 4.28
N THR A 129 5.63 18.14 3.53
CA THR A 129 5.70 19.60 3.36
C THR A 129 4.47 20.16 2.64
N SER A 130 3.99 19.48 1.59
CA SER A 130 2.78 19.88 0.86
C SER A 130 1.49 19.71 1.68
N SER A 131 1.42 18.70 2.55
CA SER A 131 0.21 18.44 3.36
C SER A 131 0.19 19.22 4.68
N ALA A 132 1.31 19.26 5.39
CA ALA A 132 1.46 19.88 6.72
C ALA A 132 1.83 21.37 6.65
N GLY A 133 2.31 21.87 5.51
CA GLY A 133 2.61 23.28 5.26
C GLY A 133 1.39 24.23 5.32
N SER A 134 0.18 23.67 5.44
CA SER A 134 -1.10 24.41 5.52
C SER A 134 -1.49 24.88 6.94
N GLY A 135 -0.63 24.69 7.96
CA GLY A 135 -0.74 25.42 9.24
C GLY A 135 -1.31 24.66 10.45
N ALA A 136 -1.48 23.33 10.41
CA ALA A 136 -1.98 22.55 11.54
C ALA A 136 -1.02 21.44 12.01
N ALA A 137 0.21 21.81 12.39
CA ALA A 137 1.25 20.86 12.82
C ALA A 137 0.80 19.91 13.97
N ILE A 138 -0.07 20.38 14.87
CA ILE A 138 -0.64 19.56 15.95
C ILE A 138 -1.70 18.58 15.42
N GLY A 139 -2.60 19.04 14.55
CA GLY A 139 -3.63 18.20 13.95
C GLY A 139 -3.04 17.05 13.15
N TRP A 140 -2.01 17.33 12.35
CA TRP A 140 -1.24 16.31 11.65
C TRP A 140 -0.63 15.29 12.62
N ARG A 141 0.09 15.74 13.65
CA ARG A 141 0.72 14.84 14.63
C ARG A 141 -0.29 13.95 15.33
N LEU A 142 -1.45 14.49 15.72
CA LEU A 142 -2.52 13.70 16.33
C LEU A 142 -3.07 12.66 15.34
N GLN A 143 -3.34 13.05 14.09
CA GLN A 143 -3.76 12.11 13.05
C GLN A 143 -2.75 10.98 12.87
N GLN A 144 -1.45 11.30 12.81
CA GLN A 144 -0.40 10.30 12.63
C GLN A 144 -0.20 9.40 13.86
N LEU A 145 -0.38 9.92 15.07
CA LEU A 145 -0.30 9.14 16.30
C LEU A 145 -1.39 8.06 16.36
N PHE A 146 -2.60 8.39 15.91
CA PHE A 146 -3.73 7.46 15.88
C PHE A 146 -3.87 6.70 14.56
N PHE A 147 -2.95 6.85 13.62
CA PHE A 147 -3.06 6.23 12.29
C PHE A 147 -3.11 4.70 12.38
N TRP A 148 -2.13 4.04 13.00
CA TRP A 148 -2.09 2.58 13.08
C TRP A 148 -3.27 2.00 13.87
N PRO A 149 -3.60 2.47 15.08
CA PRO A 149 -4.81 2.01 15.78
C PRO A 149 -6.08 2.29 15.00
N GLY A 150 -6.18 3.45 14.32
CA GLY A 150 -7.31 3.83 13.50
C GLY A 150 -7.51 2.89 12.32
N VAL A 151 -6.46 2.59 11.56
CA VAL A 151 -6.50 1.63 10.46
C VAL A 151 -6.80 0.22 10.96
N ALA A 152 -6.28 -0.18 12.12
CA ALA A 152 -6.62 -1.47 12.73
C ALA A 152 -8.12 -1.57 13.02
N LEU A 153 -8.68 -0.58 13.72
CA LEU A 153 -10.11 -0.54 14.07
C LEU A 153 -11.01 -0.51 12.83
N LEU A 154 -10.60 0.26 11.81
CA LEU A 154 -11.38 0.42 10.57
C LEU A 154 -11.36 -0.85 9.71
N THR A 155 -10.19 -1.48 9.56
CA THR A 155 -10.00 -2.56 8.57
C THR A 155 -10.19 -3.95 9.16
N LEU A 156 -9.63 -4.23 10.34
CA LEU A 156 -9.84 -5.50 11.06
C LEU A 156 -11.19 -5.53 11.76
N THR A 157 -11.85 -4.38 11.89
CA THR A 157 -13.07 -4.13 12.68
C THR A 157 -12.81 -3.98 14.18
N PRO A 158 -13.66 -3.23 14.93
CA PRO A 158 -13.40 -2.92 16.33
C PRO A 158 -13.24 -4.16 17.22
N GLY A 159 -14.06 -5.19 17.04
CA GLY A 159 -14.01 -6.40 17.86
C GLY A 159 -12.68 -7.14 17.71
N VAL A 160 -12.25 -7.41 16.47
CA VAL A 160 -10.99 -8.10 16.19
C VAL A 160 -9.79 -7.25 16.61
N ALA A 161 -9.80 -5.96 16.28
CA ALA A 161 -8.68 -5.07 16.59
C ALA A 161 -8.49 -4.89 18.10
N LEU A 162 -9.56 -4.62 18.86
CA LEU A 162 -9.49 -4.44 20.31
C LEU A 162 -9.09 -5.73 21.03
N LEU A 163 -9.68 -6.88 20.65
CA LEU A 163 -9.29 -8.17 21.21
C LEU A 163 -7.84 -8.52 20.85
N GLY A 164 -7.42 -8.28 19.60
CA GLY A 164 -6.03 -8.49 19.17
C GLY A 164 -5.04 -7.62 19.96
N MET A 165 -5.33 -6.33 20.14
CA MET A 165 -4.47 -5.41 20.90
C MET A 165 -4.38 -5.81 22.38
N VAL A 166 -5.52 -6.10 23.03
CA VAL A 166 -5.51 -6.56 24.43
C VAL A 166 -4.77 -7.89 24.55
N GLY A 167 -5.00 -8.81 23.63
CA GLY A 167 -4.33 -10.10 23.58
C GLY A 167 -2.82 -9.98 23.42
N MET A 168 -2.36 -9.07 22.57
CA MET A 168 -0.95 -8.79 22.34
C MET A 168 -0.27 -8.27 23.62
N VAL A 169 -0.92 -7.33 24.32
CA VAL A 169 -0.43 -6.82 25.63
C VAL A 169 -0.38 -7.92 26.68
N LYS A 170 -1.37 -8.81 26.70
CA LYS A 170 -1.43 -9.92 27.65
C LYS A 170 -0.39 -10.99 27.33
N ALA A 171 -0.22 -11.34 26.06
CA ALA A 171 0.80 -12.28 25.59
C ALA A 171 2.21 -11.77 25.91
N TRP A 172 2.50 -10.48 25.70
CA TRP A 172 3.79 -9.89 26.08
C TRP A 172 4.17 -10.13 27.55
N LYS A 173 3.17 -9.99 28.45
CA LYS A 173 3.35 -10.17 29.89
C LYS A 173 3.44 -11.64 30.30
N ALA A 174 2.59 -12.50 29.74
CA ALA A 174 2.42 -13.88 30.19
C ALA A 174 3.20 -14.93 29.38
N ARG A 175 3.63 -14.61 28.16
CA ARG A 175 4.20 -15.56 27.18
C ARG A 175 5.49 -15.00 26.57
N PRO A 176 6.64 -15.13 27.28
CA PRO A 176 7.93 -14.67 26.80
C PRO A 176 8.30 -15.22 25.42
N ASP A 177 7.90 -16.45 25.13
CA ASP A 177 8.05 -17.16 23.85
C ASP A 177 7.41 -16.43 22.66
N THR A 178 6.36 -15.63 22.89
CA THR A 178 5.65 -14.89 21.84
C THR A 178 6.13 -13.44 21.67
N ARG A 179 7.05 -12.97 22.51
CA ARG A 179 7.48 -11.56 22.53
C ARG A 179 8.13 -11.11 21.23
N TRP A 180 8.85 -12.00 20.54
CA TRP A 180 9.43 -11.68 19.24
C TRP A 180 8.33 -11.30 18.23
N LEU A 181 7.22 -12.04 18.20
CA LEU A 181 6.11 -11.78 17.28
C LEU A 181 5.41 -10.45 17.62
N VAL A 182 5.24 -10.15 18.92
CA VAL A 182 4.77 -8.83 19.35
C VAL A 182 5.72 -7.72 18.89
N ALA A 183 7.03 -7.92 19.03
CA ALA A 183 8.04 -6.95 18.59
C ALA A 183 7.99 -6.74 17.06
N THR A 184 7.75 -7.80 16.26
CA THR A 184 7.57 -7.68 14.80
C THR A 184 6.39 -6.82 14.39
N ALA A 185 5.34 -6.72 15.21
CA ALA A 185 4.25 -5.78 14.96
C ALA A 185 4.61 -4.37 15.49
N VAL A 186 5.06 -4.28 16.74
CA VAL A 186 5.19 -3.01 17.47
C VAL A 186 6.38 -2.18 17.02
N VAL A 187 7.55 -2.79 16.76
CA VAL A 187 8.77 -2.04 16.42
C VAL A 187 8.63 -1.30 15.08
N PRO A 188 8.20 -1.95 13.98
CA PRO A 188 7.86 -1.25 12.73
C PRO A 188 6.83 -0.14 12.90
N THR A 189 5.73 -0.42 13.62
CA THR A 189 4.68 0.57 13.88
C THR A 189 5.23 1.78 14.64
N ALA A 190 6.01 1.56 15.69
CA ALA A 190 6.62 2.62 16.49
C ALA A 190 7.62 3.44 15.66
N TYR A 191 8.45 2.78 14.85
CA TYR A 191 9.42 3.44 13.96
C TYR A 191 8.73 4.38 12.97
N PHE A 192 7.73 3.90 12.23
CA PHE A 192 7.03 4.72 11.24
C PHE A 192 6.13 5.78 11.89
N THR A 193 5.55 5.49 13.06
CA THR A 193 4.82 6.51 13.85
C THR A 193 5.77 7.62 14.30
N PHE A 194 6.98 7.28 14.78
CA PHE A 194 8.00 8.26 15.14
C PHE A 194 8.42 9.12 13.94
N ARG A 195 8.64 8.50 12.77
CA ARG A 195 8.93 9.25 11.54
C ARG A 195 7.80 10.21 11.13
N ALA A 196 6.55 9.79 11.27
CA ALA A 196 5.38 10.58 10.88
C ALA A 196 5.04 11.68 11.89
N VAL A 197 5.16 11.40 13.19
CA VAL A 197 4.77 12.30 14.29
C VAL A 197 5.92 13.21 14.71
N VAL A 198 7.14 12.70 14.84
CA VAL A 198 8.27 13.44 15.40
C VAL A 198 9.14 14.04 14.31
N LEU A 199 9.63 13.21 13.38
CA LEU A 199 10.54 13.67 12.32
C LEU A 199 9.83 14.41 11.18
N LEU A 200 8.50 14.26 11.06
CA LEU A 200 7.68 14.85 10.01
C LEU A 200 8.26 14.56 8.60
N ASN A 201 8.72 13.33 8.37
CA ASN A 201 9.35 12.92 7.11
C ASN A 201 8.73 11.65 6.50
N PHE A 202 7.55 11.27 6.98
CA PHE A 202 6.83 10.09 6.53
C PHE A 202 5.32 10.32 6.57
N VAL A 203 4.63 9.87 5.52
CA VAL A 203 3.17 9.83 5.44
C VAL A 203 2.75 8.36 5.40
N PRO A 204 2.12 7.84 6.46
CA PRO A 204 1.70 6.45 6.47
C PRO A 204 0.51 6.23 5.54
N LEU A 205 0.51 5.07 4.88
CA LEU A 205 -0.56 4.63 3.99
C LEU A 205 -1.19 3.36 4.53
N GLY A 206 -2.51 3.21 4.35
CA GLY A 206 -3.25 2.05 4.87
C GLY A 206 -2.63 0.73 4.43
N ARG A 207 -2.28 0.63 3.14
CA ARG A 207 -1.58 -0.53 2.55
C ARG A 207 -0.25 -0.89 3.21
N PHE A 208 0.46 0.07 3.80
CA PHE A 208 1.74 -0.17 4.47
C PHE A 208 1.60 -0.75 5.88
N THR A 209 0.37 -0.78 6.41
CA THR A 209 0.10 -1.35 7.74
C THR A 209 -0.17 -2.86 7.70
N VAL A 210 -0.33 -3.44 6.50
CA VAL A 210 -0.83 -4.81 6.32
C VAL A 210 -0.03 -5.83 7.11
N THR A 211 1.30 -5.78 7.05
CA THR A 211 2.15 -6.77 7.73
C THR A 211 2.00 -6.70 9.24
N GLN A 212 1.98 -5.50 9.83
CA GLN A 212 1.82 -5.35 11.29
C GLN A 212 0.40 -5.70 11.74
N LEU A 213 -0.62 -5.34 10.96
CA LEU A 213 -2.01 -5.64 11.29
C LEU A 213 -2.34 -7.13 11.15
N ALA A 214 -1.71 -7.85 10.23
CA ALA A 214 -1.90 -9.29 10.09
C ALA A 214 -1.45 -10.08 11.34
N VAL A 215 -0.58 -9.51 12.17
CA VAL A 215 -0.16 -10.14 13.43
C VAL A 215 -1.25 -10.05 14.52
N LEU A 216 -2.08 -9.00 14.52
CA LEU A 216 -3.11 -8.80 15.54
C LEU A 216 -4.12 -9.96 15.67
N PRO A 217 -4.67 -10.52 14.57
CA PRO A 217 -5.57 -11.67 14.61
C PRO A 217 -5.03 -12.87 15.40
N VAL A 218 -3.71 -13.10 15.43
CA VAL A 218 -3.08 -14.20 16.18
C VAL A 218 -3.36 -14.09 17.68
N PHE A 219 -3.49 -12.86 18.18
CA PHE A 219 -3.68 -12.58 19.60
C PHE A 219 -5.15 -12.44 20.02
N VAL A 220 -6.11 -12.51 19.10
CA VAL A 220 -7.53 -12.31 19.41
C VAL A 220 -8.04 -13.27 20.49
N ALA A 221 -7.65 -14.55 20.43
CA ALA A 221 -8.04 -15.55 21.41
C ALA A 221 -7.52 -15.22 22.82
N PHE A 222 -6.28 -14.73 22.92
CA PHE A 222 -5.69 -14.27 24.18
C PHE A 222 -6.44 -13.06 24.74
N GLY A 223 -6.82 -12.10 23.89
CA GLY A 223 -7.59 -10.94 24.31
C GLY A 223 -8.99 -11.32 24.79
N PHE A 224 -9.64 -12.23 24.07
CA PHE A 224 -10.95 -12.76 24.46
C PHE A 224 -10.90 -13.46 25.81
N ALA A 225 -9.94 -14.37 26.01
CA ALA A 225 -9.74 -15.06 27.28
C ALA A 225 -9.46 -14.06 28.42
N ALA A 226 -8.67 -13.02 28.16
CA ALA A 226 -8.32 -12.01 29.16
C ALA A 226 -9.49 -11.10 29.56
N LEU A 227 -10.40 -10.76 28.65
CA LEU A 227 -11.52 -9.84 28.94
C LEU A 227 -12.75 -10.56 29.47
N VAL A 228 -13.08 -11.72 28.88
CA VAL A 228 -14.35 -12.42 29.15
C VAL A 228 -14.20 -13.88 29.54
N GLY A 229 -12.98 -14.42 29.64
CA GLY A 229 -12.74 -15.83 29.94
C GLY A 229 -13.35 -16.30 31.26
N SER A 230 -13.27 -15.48 32.32
CA SER A 230 -13.86 -15.76 33.63
C SER A 230 -15.31 -15.34 33.78
N ARG A 231 -15.95 -14.84 32.71
CA ARG A 231 -17.31 -14.30 32.75
C ARG A 231 -18.34 -15.37 32.38
N GLY A 232 -19.61 -15.07 32.63
CA GLY A 232 -20.74 -15.95 32.29
C GLY A 232 -20.79 -16.31 30.80
N GLU A 233 -21.33 -17.49 30.48
CA GLU A 233 -21.38 -18.03 29.12
C GLU A 233 -22.12 -17.10 28.13
N GLY A 234 -23.21 -16.46 28.59
CA GLY A 234 -23.97 -15.50 27.78
C GLY A 234 -23.13 -14.32 27.31
N LEU A 235 -22.30 -13.73 28.19
CA LEU A 235 -21.41 -12.62 27.80
C LEU A 235 -20.33 -13.08 26.82
N ARG A 236 -19.75 -14.27 27.03
CA ARG A 236 -18.77 -14.86 26.12
C ARG A 236 -19.35 -15.05 24.72
N LYS A 237 -20.53 -15.67 24.62
CA LYS A 237 -21.25 -15.85 23.36
C LYS A 237 -21.63 -14.53 22.72
N GLY A 238 -22.08 -13.55 23.51
CA GLY A 238 -22.41 -12.21 23.04
C GLY A 238 -21.23 -11.48 22.41
N VAL A 239 -20.08 -11.41 23.11
CA VAL A 239 -18.87 -10.75 22.58
C VAL A 239 -18.33 -11.46 21.35
N LEU A 240 -18.33 -12.79 21.34
CA LEU A 240 -17.90 -13.57 20.18
C LEU A 240 -18.83 -13.33 18.98
N GLY A 241 -20.15 -13.39 19.20
CA GLY A 241 -21.17 -13.17 18.18
C GLY A 241 -21.09 -11.77 17.58
N VAL A 242 -21.05 -10.73 18.41
CA VAL A 242 -20.90 -9.33 17.95
C VAL A 242 -19.59 -9.15 17.19
N THR A 243 -18.48 -9.70 17.69
CA THR A 243 -17.18 -9.62 16.99
C THR A 243 -17.23 -10.30 15.62
N ALA A 244 -17.82 -11.49 15.53
CA ALA A 244 -17.95 -12.24 14.29
C ALA A 244 -18.86 -11.51 13.28
N VAL A 245 -20.00 -10.97 13.73
CA VAL A 245 -20.90 -10.18 12.89
C VAL A 245 -20.21 -8.92 12.37
N LEU A 246 -19.56 -8.15 13.26
CA LEU A 246 -18.84 -6.94 12.86
C LEU A 246 -17.73 -7.25 11.86
N ALA A 247 -16.96 -8.33 12.06
CA ALA A 247 -15.88 -8.76 11.17
C ALA A 247 -16.33 -8.99 9.72
N VAL A 248 -17.61 -9.28 9.48
CA VAL A 248 -18.19 -9.47 8.14
C VAL A 248 -18.94 -8.24 7.67
N VAL A 249 -19.84 -7.70 8.50
CA VAL A 249 -20.75 -6.62 8.12
C VAL A 249 -20.01 -5.32 7.82
N LEU A 250 -18.96 -4.97 8.59
CA LEU A 250 -18.24 -3.71 8.37
C LEU A 250 -17.47 -3.69 7.04
N PRO A 251 -16.68 -4.71 6.67
CA PRO A 251 -16.09 -4.78 5.34
C PRO A 251 -17.14 -4.75 4.23
N VAL A 252 -18.24 -5.51 4.35
CA VAL A 252 -19.31 -5.49 3.34
C VAL A 252 -19.93 -4.09 3.20
N ALA A 253 -20.27 -3.45 4.32
CA ALA A 253 -20.84 -2.11 4.33
C ALA A 253 -19.86 -1.07 3.75
N MET A 254 -18.58 -1.15 4.10
CA MET A 254 -17.53 -0.28 3.54
C MET A 254 -17.39 -0.51 2.03
N GLY A 255 -17.39 -1.77 1.58
CA GLY A 255 -17.34 -2.14 0.18
C GLY A 255 -18.51 -1.57 -0.62
N LEU A 256 -19.74 -1.71 -0.11
CA LEU A 256 -20.95 -1.14 -0.72
C LEU A 256 -20.93 0.39 -0.74
N TYR A 257 -20.45 1.02 0.34
CA TYR A 257 -20.39 2.48 0.46
C TYR A 257 -19.40 3.11 -0.52
N THR A 258 -18.29 2.44 -0.82
CA THR A 258 -17.24 2.95 -1.73
C THR A 258 -17.37 2.45 -3.16
N PHE A 259 -18.20 1.45 -3.43
CA PHE A 259 -18.28 0.81 -4.74
C PHE A 259 -18.76 1.79 -5.81
N ARG A 260 -17.87 2.18 -6.73
CA ARG A 260 -18.16 3.13 -7.83
C ARG A 260 -18.83 4.43 -7.36
N ALA A 261 -18.59 4.81 -6.11
CA ALA A 261 -19.14 6.01 -5.52
C ALA A 261 -18.06 7.09 -5.47
N GLU A 262 -18.45 8.32 -5.84
CA GLU A 262 -17.59 9.49 -5.76
C GLU A 262 -18.02 10.38 -4.59
N GLY A 263 -17.03 10.99 -3.94
CA GLY A 263 -17.25 11.92 -2.84
C GLY A 263 -16.04 11.98 -1.92
N ARG A 264 -15.93 13.04 -1.13
CA ARG A 264 -14.75 13.27 -0.27
C ARG A 264 -14.47 12.10 0.67
N LEU A 265 -15.51 11.54 1.28
CA LEU A 265 -15.39 10.42 2.23
C LEU A 265 -15.13 9.10 1.51
N GLN A 266 -15.86 8.83 0.43
CA GLN A 266 -15.69 7.64 -0.40
C GLN A 266 -14.26 7.58 -0.96
N ASN A 267 -13.75 8.69 -1.48
CA ASN A 267 -12.40 8.81 -2.03
C ASN A 267 -11.33 8.65 -0.94
N SER A 268 -11.61 9.12 0.28
CA SER A 268 -10.70 8.96 1.43
C SER A 268 -10.67 7.52 1.95
N LEU A 269 -11.77 6.77 1.84
CA LEU A 269 -11.88 5.38 2.32
C LEU A 269 -11.53 4.33 1.26
N ARG A 270 -11.57 4.69 -0.03
CA ARG A 270 -11.24 3.81 -1.16
C ARG A 270 -9.89 3.07 -1.00
N PRO A 271 -8.80 3.68 -0.47
CA PRO A 271 -7.52 2.98 -0.27
C PRO A 271 -7.55 1.82 0.73
N VAL A 272 -8.56 1.75 1.60
CA VAL A 272 -8.71 0.70 2.64
C VAL A 272 -10.00 -0.10 2.49
N SER A 273 -10.75 0.13 1.41
CA SER A 273 -11.98 -0.58 1.11
C SER A 273 -11.69 -1.97 0.55
N PRO A 274 -12.50 -3.01 0.87
CA PRO A 274 -12.40 -4.30 0.20
C PRO A 274 -12.71 -4.24 -1.30
N THR A 275 -13.39 -3.19 -1.77
CA THR A 275 -13.69 -3.00 -3.19
C THR A 275 -12.75 -1.97 -3.81
N SER A 276 -11.68 -2.46 -4.44
CA SER A 276 -10.83 -1.62 -5.28
C SER A 276 -11.53 -1.30 -6.59
N THR A 277 -12.07 -0.09 -6.70
CA THR A 277 -12.62 0.44 -7.96
C THR A 277 -11.84 1.69 -8.35
N ASN A 278 -11.57 1.85 -9.65
CA ASN A 278 -11.05 3.09 -10.17
C ASN A 278 -12.14 4.18 -10.11
N PRO A 279 -11.76 5.47 -9.99
CA PRO A 279 -12.72 6.56 -10.04
C PRO A 279 -13.58 6.49 -11.30
N VAL A 280 -14.88 6.77 -11.17
CA VAL A 280 -15.84 6.70 -12.29
C VAL A 280 -15.42 7.61 -13.46
N PRO A 281 -14.99 8.88 -13.24
CA PRO A 281 -14.56 9.74 -14.34
C PRO A 281 -13.36 9.19 -15.10
N VAL A 282 -12.43 8.53 -14.40
CA VAL A 282 -11.25 7.91 -15.02
C VAL A 282 -11.65 6.76 -15.92
N MET A 283 -12.54 5.88 -15.45
CA MET A 283 -13.02 4.75 -16.25
C MET A 283 -13.88 5.19 -17.43
N GLN A 284 -14.73 6.21 -17.28
CA GLN A 284 -15.50 6.76 -18.40
C GLN A 284 -14.61 7.27 -19.54
N VAL A 285 -13.52 7.96 -19.20
CA VAL A 285 -12.53 8.41 -20.20
C VAL A 285 -11.77 7.22 -20.80
N ALA A 286 -11.34 6.27 -19.98
CA ALA A 286 -10.62 5.08 -20.47
C ALA A 286 -11.49 4.25 -21.44
N ASP A 287 -12.75 4.00 -21.08
CA ASP A 287 -13.72 3.28 -21.91
C ASP A 287 -14.02 4.06 -23.20
N HIS A 288 -14.18 5.38 -23.12
CA HIS A 288 -14.34 6.22 -24.31
C HIS A 288 -13.12 6.13 -25.23
N VAL A 289 -11.90 6.26 -24.70
CA VAL A 289 -10.67 6.15 -25.51
C VAL A 289 -10.60 4.75 -26.13
N LYS A 290 -10.93 3.70 -25.39
CA LYS A 290 -10.94 2.34 -25.90
C LYS A 290 -11.86 2.19 -27.12
N GLU A 291 -13.12 2.58 -26.96
CA GLU A 291 -14.15 2.42 -28.01
C GLU A 291 -13.97 3.40 -29.18
N GLN A 292 -13.58 4.65 -28.91
CA GLN A 292 -13.59 5.72 -29.91
C GLN A 292 -12.23 5.97 -30.54
N VAL A 293 -11.13 5.53 -29.91
CA VAL A 293 -9.75 5.77 -30.38
C VAL A 293 -9.03 4.45 -30.62
N ALA A 294 -8.97 3.56 -29.62
CA ALA A 294 -8.18 2.33 -29.71
C ALA A 294 -8.69 1.40 -30.80
N GLU A 295 -9.98 1.05 -30.74
CA GLU A 295 -10.66 0.16 -31.70
C GLU A 295 -10.69 0.72 -33.13
N LYS A 296 -10.57 2.06 -33.28
CA LYS A 296 -10.58 2.73 -34.59
C LYS A 296 -9.19 2.99 -35.17
N GLY A 297 -8.13 2.53 -34.52
CA GLY A 297 -6.76 2.74 -35.01
C GLY A 297 -6.17 4.13 -34.72
N GLY A 298 -6.85 4.97 -33.92
CA GLY A 298 -6.40 6.34 -33.59
C GLY A 298 -5.32 6.41 -32.49
N SER A 299 -4.92 7.61 -32.12
CA SER A 299 -3.86 7.86 -31.12
C SER A 299 -4.27 8.90 -30.09
N LEU A 300 -3.65 8.84 -28.91
CA LEU A 300 -4.00 9.64 -27.73
C LEU A 300 -2.82 10.51 -27.27
N ALA A 301 -3.07 11.80 -27.06
CA ALA A 301 -2.25 12.63 -26.18
C ALA A 301 -2.82 12.57 -24.76
N LEU A 302 -2.00 12.26 -23.77
CA LEU A 302 -2.44 12.12 -22.39
C LEU A 302 -1.58 13.00 -21.47
N ASP A 303 -2.25 13.93 -20.82
CA ASP A 303 -1.69 14.75 -19.75
C ASP A 303 -1.26 13.88 -18.55
N ASP A 304 -0.39 14.41 -17.69
CA ASP A 304 -0.02 13.75 -16.45
C ASP A 304 -0.98 14.12 -15.33
N ASP A 305 -1.02 13.29 -14.29
CA ASP A 305 -1.76 13.57 -13.07
C ASP A 305 -0.84 13.39 -11.86
N PRO A 306 -0.80 14.34 -10.90
CA PRO A 306 0.00 14.20 -9.68
C PRO A 306 -0.37 12.98 -8.83
N SER A 307 -1.62 12.50 -8.93
CA SER A 307 -2.08 11.27 -8.26
C SER A 307 -1.93 10.02 -9.12
N TYR A 308 -1.23 10.12 -10.25
CA TYR A 308 -0.96 9.04 -11.20
C TYR A 308 -2.20 8.41 -11.85
N MET A 309 -3.33 9.14 -11.90
CA MET A 309 -4.54 8.65 -12.56
C MET A 309 -4.37 8.54 -14.09
N ASP A 310 -3.38 9.23 -14.67
CA ASP A 310 -2.98 9.07 -16.06
C ASP A 310 -2.55 7.63 -16.40
N LEU A 311 -1.92 6.92 -15.45
CA LEU A 311 -1.55 5.51 -15.65
C LEU A 311 -2.79 4.62 -15.81
N GLN A 312 -3.86 4.92 -15.07
CA GLN A 312 -5.10 4.14 -15.14
C GLN A 312 -5.79 4.37 -16.49
N VAL A 313 -5.87 5.63 -16.97
CA VAL A 313 -6.42 5.93 -18.30
C VAL A 313 -5.61 5.21 -19.38
N ALA A 314 -4.28 5.32 -19.36
CA ALA A 314 -3.42 4.66 -20.33
C ALA A 314 -3.62 3.13 -20.34
N PHE A 315 -3.59 2.48 -19.17
CA PHE A 315 -3.73 1.03 -19.06
C PHE A 315 -5.11 0.54 -19.52
N PHE A 316 -6.19 1.14 -19.03
CA PHE A 316 -7.55 0.69 -19.33
C PHE A 316 -8.04 1.11 -20.72
N SER A 317 -7.40 2.10 -21.36
CA SER A 317 -7.69 2.47 -22.75
C SER A 317 -7.41 1.33 -23.75
N GLY A 318 -6.52 0.38 -23.41
CA GLY A 318 -6.11 -0.70 -24.30
C GLY A 318 -5.29 -0.24 -25.52
N LEU A 319 -4.87 1.03 -25.57
CA LEU A 319 -3.95 1.51 -26.60
C LEU A 319 -2.54 0.94 -26.34
N PRO A 320 -1.83 0.51 -27.40
CA PRO A 320 -0.42 0.16 -27.26
C PRO A 320 0.41 1.44 -27.04
N GLU A 321 1.55 1.30 -26.36
CA GLU A 321 2.38 2.42 -25.91
C GLU A 321 2.80 3.36 -27.05
N GLU A 322 3.13 2.83 -28.23
CA GLU A 322 3.49 3.61 -29.41
C GLU A 322 2.39 4.54 -29.94
N ARG A 323 1.13 4.33 -29.53
CA ARG A 323 -0.03 5.15 -29.92
C ARG A 323 -0.46 6.13 -28.81
N ILE A 324 0.31 6.24 -27.72
CA ILE A 324 0.03 7.15 -26.61
C ILE A 324 1.22 8.11 -26.43
N ALA A 325 1.00 9.40 -26.64
CA ALA A 325 1.94 10.44 -26.27
C ALA A 325 1.60 10.94 -24.85
N ARG A 326 2.39 10.52 -23.85
CA ARG A 326 2.16 10.89 -22.44
C ARG A 326 3.10 11.99 -21.98
N VAL A 327 2.57 13.06 -21.38
CA VAL A 327 3.36 14.20 -20.87
C VAL A 327 4.43 13.77 -19.87
N ARG A 328 4.16 12.72 -19.09
CA ARG A 328 5.09 12.14 -18.12
C ARG A 328 6.38 11.58 -18.75
N TRP A 329 6.40 11.28 -20.04
CA TRP A 329 7.55 10.65 -20.70
C TRP A 329 8.47 11.68 -21.34
N ASP A 330 9.79 11.46 -21.22
CA ASP A 330 10.80 12.28 -21.89
C ASP A 330 10.65 12.27 -23.43
N THR A 331 9.96 11.25 -23.96
CA THR A 331 9.67 11.07 -25.39
C THR A 331 8.33 11.70 -25.82
N PHE A 332 7.62 12.41 -24.94
CA PHE A 332 6.29 12.98 -25.21
C PHE A 332 6.20 13.68 -26.57
N ARG A 333 7.11 14.63 -26.83
CA ARG A 333 7.09 15.44 -28.06
C ARG A 333 7.37 14.62 -29.32
N LYS A 334 8.27 13.65 -29.22
CA LYS A 334 8.58 12.74 -30.31
C LYS A 334 7.33 11.93 -30.67
N LEU A 335 6.71 11.31 -29.67
CA LEU A 335 5.49 10.50 -29.87
C LEU A 335 4.30 11.36 -30.33
N LEU A 336 4.17 12.59 -29.84
CA LEU A 336 3.15 13.53 -30.29
C LEU A 336 3.26 13.82 -31.79
N ALA A 337 4.48 14.06 -32.28
CA ALA A 337 4.75 14.34 -33.69
C ALA A 337 4.56 13.11 -34.60
N GLU A 338 4.97 11.93 -34.12
CA GLU A 338 4.87 10.66 -34.84
C GLU A 338 3.43 10.13 -34.89
N ALA A 339 2.76 10.08 -33.74
CA ALA A 339 1.42 9.48 -33.61
C ALA A 339 0.29 10.43 -34.03
N ARG A 340 0.52 11.75 -34.03
CA ARG A 340 -0.45 12.79 -34.44
C ARG A 340 -1.85 12.60 -33.84
N PRO A 341 -1.97 12.58 -32.50
CA PRO A 341 -3.18 12.17 -31.79
C PRO A 341 -4.43 12.90 -32.24
N GLU A 342 -5.51 12.12 -32.41
CA GLU A 342 -6.83 12.63 -32.73
C GLU A 342 -7.59 13.04 -31.46
N THR A 343 -7.20 12.46 -30.33
CA THR A 343 -7.83 12.70 -29.03
C THR A 343 -6.77 13.15 -28.03
N LEU A 344 -7.15 14.08 -27.16
CA LEU A 344 -6.33 14.57 -26.07
C LEU A 344 -7.12 14.48 -24.76
N VAL A 345 -6.51 13.92 -23.73
CA VAL A 345 -7.08 13.85 -22.38
C VAL A 345 -6.25 14.74 -21.46
N ARG A 346 -6.93 15.69 -20.80
CA ARG A 346 -6.33 16.66 -19.86
C ARG A 346 -6.83 16.39 -18.45
N PHE A 347 -5.95 16.58 -17.47
CA PHE A 347 -6.31 16.63 -16.05
C PHE A 347 -6.33 18.07 -15.54
N ASP A 348 -7.23 18.40 -14.61
CA ASP A 348 -7.27 19.73 -13.99
C ASP A 348 -5.99 20.12 -13.27
N GLN A 349 -5.29 19.14 -12.70
CA GLN A 349 -4.02 19.34 -11.99
C GLN A 349 -2.81 18.91 -12.82
N GLY A 350 -3.02 18.57 -14.09
CA GLY A 350 -1.96 18.15 -15.00
C GLY A 350 -1.04 19.29 -15.39
N SER A 351 0.14 18.93 -15.88
CA SER A 351 1.18 19.87 -16.29
C SER A 351 1.09 20.28 -17.75
N LEU A 352 0.27 19.63 -18.58
CA LEU A 352 0.14 19.95 -19.99
C LEU A 352 -0.20 21.43 -20.24
N VAL A 353 -1.08 22.03 -19.43
CA VAL A 353 -1.45 23.45 -19.60
C VAL A 353 -0.32 24.43 -19.27
N LYS A 354 0.74 23.95 -18.58
CA LYS A 354 1.93 24.73 -18.25
C LYS A 354 3.00 24.60 -19.34
N ASP A 355 2.80 23.69 -20.29
CA ASP A 355 3.72 23.48 -21.39
C ASP A 355 3.73 24.71 -22.34
N PRO A 356 4.90 25.22 -22.76
CA PRO A 356 4.99 26.43 -23.58
C PRO A 356 4.26 26.38 -24.93
N GLY A 357 4.03 25.17 -25.46
CA GLY A 357 3.34 24.93 -26.73
C GLY A 357 1.81 24.85 -26.58
N VAL A 358 1.28 25.00 -25.37
CA VAL A 358 -0.14 24.84 -25.07
C VAL A 358 -0.83 26.18 -24.79
N LYS A 359 -2.00 26.37 -25.40
CA LYS A 359 -2.92 27.47 -25.10
C LYS A 359 -4.31 26.91 -24.86
N LEU A 360 -4.88 27.20 -23.71
CA LEU A 360 -6.27 26.84 -23.37
C LEU A 360 -7.14 28.10 -23.40
N GLU A 361 -8.07 28.15 -24.34
CA GLU A 361 -9.00 29.26 -24.54
C GLU A 361 -10.43 28.74 -24.46
N GLY A 362 -11.03 28.84 -23.26
CA GLY A 362 -12.36 28.28 -22.99
C GLY A 362 -12.38 26.77 -23.19
N ARG A 363 -13.09 26.31 -24.23
CA ARG A 363 -13.28 24.89 -24.57
C ARG A 363 -12.35 24.39 -25.68
N THR A 364 -11.43 25.23 -26.16
CA THR A 364 -10.46 24.87 -27.19
C THR A 364 -9.06 24.85 -26.60
N LEU A 365 -8.36 23.74 -26.76
CA LEU A 365 -6.97 23.56 -26.39
C LEU A 365 -6.13 23.50 -27.67
N THR A 366 -5.17 24.40 -27.81
CA THR A 366 -4.19 24.38 -28.90
C THR A 366 -2.88 23.82 -28.38
N LEU A 367 -2.37 22.75 -28.98
CA LEU A 367 -1.09 22.12 -28.66
C LEU A 367 -0.20 22.12 -29.91
N ASP A 368 0.93 22.82 -29.86
CA ASP A 368 1.88 23.01 -30.97
C ASP A 368 1.20 23.49 -32.27
N GLY A 369 0.22 24.39 -32.15
CA GLY A 369 -0.53 24.94 -33.27
C GLY A 369 -1.68 24.06 -33.78
N VAL A 370 -1.88 22.86 -33.21
CA VAL A 370 -3.03 21.99 -33.51
C VAL A 370 -4.14 22.26 -32.51
N ALA A 371 -5.34 22.61 -33.00
CA ALA A 371 -6.50 22.87 -32.17
C ALA A 371 -7.29 21.59 -31.85
N TYR A 372 -7.73 21.47 -30.61
CA TYR A 372 -8.60 20.40 -30.10
C TYR A 372 -9.80 21.04 -29.38
N ASP A 373 -11.00 20.56 -29.69
CA ASP A 373 -12.25 21.04 -29.09
C ASP A 373 -12.75 20.05 -28.03
N GLU A 374 -13.15 20.56 -26.87
CA GLU A 374 -13.61 19.77 -25.74
C GLU A 374 -14.93 19.05 -26.03
N VAL A 375 -14.94 17.74 -25.81
CA VAL A 375 -16.10 16.86 -25.98
C VAL A 375 -16.97 16.90 -24.73
N ASP A 376 -18.28 17.03 -24.91
CA ASP A 376 -19.25 16.96 -23.81
C ASP A 376 -19.40 15.54 -23.23
N GLY A 377 -19.94 15.46 -22.01
CA GLY A 377 -20.27 14.18 -21.37
C GLY A 377 -19.23 13.64 -20.40
N PHE A 378 -18.11 14.35 -20.23
CA PHE A 378 -17.09 14.04 -19.22
C PHE A 378 -17.18 15.00 -18.05
N THR A 379 -16.88 14.49 -16.85
CA THR A 379 -16.90 15.27 -15.62
C THR A 379 -15.49 15.52 -15.11
N ALA A 380 -15.27 16.69 -14.53
CA ALA A 380 -14.05 17.03 -13.81
C ALA A 380 -13.64 15.89 -12.85
N PRO A 381 -12.33 15.62 -12.68
CA PRO A 381 -11.21 16.46 -13.13
C PRO A 381 -10.67 16.13 -14.54
N LEU A 382 -11.34 15.27 -15.31
CA LEU A 382 -10.87 14.87 -16.64
C LEU A 382 -11.64 15.56 -17.74
N HIS A 383 -10.92 15.98 -18.76
CA HIS A 383 -11.45 16.66 -19.94
C HIS A 383 -10.94 15.97 -21.20
N VAL A 384 -11.85 15.64 -22.11
CA VAL A 384 -11.51 14.97 -23.37
C VAL A 384 -11.68 15.97 -24.49
N TYR A 385 -10.68 16.08 -25.35
CA TYR A 385 -10.69 16.96 -26.51
C TYR A 385 -10.49 16.15 -27.78
N ARG A 386 -11.15 16.58 -28.86
CA ARG A 386 -11.00 16.00 -30.18
C ARG A 386 -10.33 16.98 -31.11
N ARG A 387 -9.35 16.50 -31.88
CA ARG A 387 -8.62 17.28 -32.87
C ARG A 387 -9.59 17.87 -33.89
N ARG A 388 -9.45 19.16 -34.15
CA ARG A 388 -10.19 19.84 -35.22
C ARG A 388 -9.63 19.36 -36.58
N PRO A 389 -10.50 19.00 -37.55
CA PRO A 389 -10.07 18.49 -38.86
C PRO A 389 -9.21 19.46 -39.65
#